data_AF-A0A448WXV0-F1
#
_entry.id   AF-A0A448WXV0-F1
#
_cell.length_a   1.000
_cell.length_b   1.000
_cell.length_c   1.000
_cell.angle_alpha   90.00
_cell.angle_beta   90.00
_cell.angle_gamma   90.00
#
_symmetry.space_group_name_H-M   'P 1'
#
loop_
_entity.id
_entity.type
_entity.pdbx_description
1 polymer ?
#
loop_
_entity_poly.entity_id
_entity_poly.type
_entity_poly.pdbx_seq_one_letter_code
_entity_poly.pdbx_strand_id
1 'polypeptide(L)'
;MYGLGWISSLYSYCPNISGSQKIIVIEKSLPLPNMYIYRIAGVSGALAVSLCAYGSHGLGSNYDAKDKKIFKTGTRFHMLHTLAILGCPCSRRPLLSTGFFIVGILLFSGACYVKALSKNDLVGKIIPVGGTILIFAWLSLLI
;
A
#
# COMPACT_ATOMS: atom_id res chain seq x y z
N MET A 1 32.11 -33.22 11.74
CA MET A 1 32.19 -31.76 11.62
C MET A 1 32.45 -31.41 10.16
N TYR A 2 31.40 -31.30 9.34
CA TYR A 2 31.50 -31.02 7.91
C TYR A 2 30.42 -30.00 7.59
N GLY A 3 30.76 -28.76 7.19
CA GLY A 3 29.69 -27.75 7.05
C GLY A 3 30.01 -26.44 6.34
N LEU A 4 31.19 -26.23 5.76
CA LEU A 4 31.52 -24.96 5.11
C LEU A 4 32.28 -25.09 3.77
N GLY A 5 32.49 -26.30 3.24
CA GLY A 5 33.20 -26.49 1.95
C GLY A 5 32.47 -25.90 0.73
N TRP A 6 31.16 -25.73 0.84
CA TRP A 6 30.33 -25.12 -0.21
C TRP A 6 30.55 -23.60 -0.33
N ILE A 7 31.00 -22.91 0.72
CA ILE A 7 31.24 -21.45 0.70
C ILE A 7 32.51 -21.13 -0.10
N SER A 8 33.56 -21.94 0.06
CA SER A 8 34.79 -21.85 -0.74
C SER A 8 34.56 -22.17 -2.21
N SER A 9 33.63 -23.07 -2.53
CA SER A 9 33.26 -23.39 -3.92
C SER A 9 32.51 -22.24 -4.62
N LEU A 10 31.83 -21.38 -3.87
CA LEU A 10 31.13 -20.21 -4.41
C LEU A 10 32.09 -19.06 -4.75
N TYR A 11 33.19 -18.91 -4.01
CA TYR A 11 34.23 -17.92 -4.32
C TYR A 11 34.94 -18.19 -5.65
N SER A 12 35.16 -19.46 -5.99
CA SER A 12 35.81 -19.88 -7.24
C SER A 12 34.98 -19.64 -8.50
N TYR A 13 33.66 -19.40 -8.37
CA TYR A 13 32.76 -19.09 -9.48
C TYR A 13 32.55 -17.58 -9.67
N CYS A 14 33.20 -16.73 -8.86
CA CYS A 14 33.10 -15.30 -8.99
C CYS A 14 33.98 -14.83 -10.16
N PRO A 15 33.43 -14.26 -11.24
CA PRO A 15 34.25 -13.77 -12.34
C PRO A 15 35.17 -12.64 -11.85
N ASN A 16 36.43 -12.66 -12.28
CA ASN A 16 37.40 -11.62 -11.98
C ASN A 16 37.04 -10.34 -12.75
N ILE A 17 36.22 -9.48 -12.13
CA ILE A 17 35.77 -8.22 -12.72
C ILE A 17 36.90 -7.20 -12.57
N SER A 18 37.75 -7.15 -13.60
CA SER A 18 38.72 -6.09 -13.83
C SER A 18 38.03 -4.71 -13.93
N GLY A 19 38.25 -3.88 -12.92
CA GLY A 19 38.69 -2.48 -13.03
C GLY A 19 37.85 -1.40 -13.72
N SER A 20 36.94 -1.70 -14.66
CA SER A 20 36.33 -0.63 -15.49
C SER A 20 34.84 -0.77 -15.79
N GLN A 21 34.21 -1.91 -15.47
CA GLN A 21 32.78 -2.13 -15.74
C GLN A 21 31.87 -1.90 -14.51
N LYS A 22 32.46 -1.61 -13.34
CA LYS A 22 31.73 -1.39 -12.09
C LYS A 22 31.00 -0.04 -12.02
N ILE A 23 31.28 0.88 -12.95
CA ILE A 23 30.73 2.24 -12.93
C ILE A 23 29.46 2.36 -13.80
N ILE A 24 29.27 1.48 -14.79
CA ILE A 24 28.16 1.61 -15.77
C ILE A 24 26.95 0.74 -15.39
N VAL A 25 27.13 -0.24 -14.52
CA VAL A 25 26.07 -1.16 -14.08
C VAL A 25 25.41 -0.61 -12.80
N ILE A 26 24.26 0.05 -13.00
CA ILE A 26 23.26 0.34 -11.96
C ILE A 26 23.57 1.55 -11.04
N GLU A 27 24.10 2.63 -11.62
CA GLU A 27 23.64 3.98 -11.24
C GLU A 27 22.35 4.34 -12.00
N LYS A 28 21.50 3.34 -12.32
CA LYS A 28 20.08 3.58 -12.08
C LYS A 28 19.91 3.55 -10.57
N SER A 29 20.41 4.61 -9.92
CA SER A 29 19.72 5.18 -8.79
C SER A 29 18.26 5.11 -9.19
N LEU A 30 17.53 4.13 -8.63
CA LEU A 30 16.07 4.25 -8.53
C LEU A 30 15.88 5.71 -8.22
N PRO A 31 15.17 6.50 -9.04
CA PRO A 31 14.92 7.86 -8.66
C PRO A 31 14.31 7.69 -7.26
N LEU A 32 15.03 8.08 -6.22
CA LEU A 32 14.55 8.04 -4.85
C LEU A 32 14.05 9.45 -4.55
N PRO A 33 13.12 10.07 -5.31
CA PRO A 33 12.74 11.43 -4.99
C PRO A 33 11.91 11.46 -3.71
N ASN A 34 11.40 10.32 -3.18
CA ASN A 34 10.42 10.33 -2.10
C ASN A 34 10.44 9.09 -1.18
N MET A 35 11.48 8.90 -0.35
CA MET A 35 11.45 7.89 0.74
C MET A 35 10.21 8.02 1.64
N TYR A 36 9.67 9.23 1.77
CA TYR A 36 8.47 9.52 2.53
C TYR A 36 7.23 8.78 2.00
N ILE A 37 7.08 8.57 0.69
CA ILE A 37 5.92 7.86 0.12
C ILE A 37 5.92 6.39 0.57
N TYR A 38 7.08 5.74 0.56
CA TYR A 38 7.20 4.35 1.05
C TYR A 38 6.89 4.25 2.55
N ARG A 39 7.29 5.24 3.36
CA ARG A 39 6.93 5.30 4.78
C ARG A 39 5.42 5.42 4.98
N ILE A 40 4.77 6.31 4.23
CA ILE A 40 3.31 6.49 4.27
C ILE A 40 2.60 5.20 3.85
N ALA A 41 3.04 4.58 2.75
CA ALA A 41 2.48 3.31 2.29
C ALA A 41 2.68 2.19 3.33
N GLY A 42 3.84 2.15 4.00
CA GLY A 42 4.11 1.20 5.07
C GLY A 42 3.15 1.36 6.25
N VAL A 43 2.93 2.60 6.71
CA VAL A 43 1.97 2.90 7.79
C VAL A 43 0.54 2.57 7.37
N SER A 44 0.13 3.00 6.17
CA SER A 44 -1.18 2.71 5.60
C SER A 44 -1.40 1.19 5.47
N GLY A 45 -0.38 0.44 5.05
CA GLY A 45 -0.45 -1.01 4.90
C GLY A 45 -0.56 -1.74 6.23
N ALA A 46 0.21 -1.30 7.23
CA ALA A 46 0.08 -1.82 8.59
C ALA A 46 -1.34 -1.61 9.12
N LEU A 47 -1.89 -0.40 8.97
CA LEU A 47 -3.28 -0.11 9.35
C LEU A 47 -4.30 -0.96 8.58
N ALA A 48 -4.14 -1.09 7.27
CA ALA A 48 -5.02 -1.90 6.43
C ALA A 48 -5.03 -3.38 6.87
N VAL A 49 -3.87 -3.95 7.20
CA VAL A 49 -3.73 -5.33 7.70
C VAL A 49 -4.34 -5.47 9.08
N SER A 50 -4.05 -4.55 10.02
CA SER A 50 -4.64 -4.57 11.37
C SER A 50 -6.16 -4.50 11.32
N LEU A 51 -6.71 -3.61 10.48
CA LEU A 51 -8.15 -3.50 10.29
C LEU A 51 -8.72 -4.73 9.59
N CYS A 52 -8.03 -5.31 8.61
CA CYS A 52 -8.44 -6.56 7.97
C CYS A 52 -8.56 -7.71 8.99
N ALA A 53 -7.57 -7.87 9.87
CA ALA A 53 -7.59 -8.85 10.94
C ALA A 53 -8.76 -8.60 11.92
N TYR A 54 -8.97 -7.35 12.30
CA TYR A 54 -10.10 -6.95 13.15
C TYR A 54 -11.46 -7.24 12.48
N GLY A 55 -11.60 -6.98 11.18
CA GLY A 55 -12.84 -7.27 10.45
C GLY A 55 -13.17 -8.75 10.33
N SER A 56 -12.14 -9.60 10.25
CA SER A 56 -12.31 -11.06 10.13
C SER A 56 -12.52 -11.76 11.47
N HIS A 57 -11.88 -11.29 12.53
CA HIS A 57 -11.88 -11.96 13.83
C HIS A 57 -12.50 -11.15 14.97
N GLY A 58 -12.38 -9.82 14.94
CA GLY A 58 -12.86 -8.92 15.99
C GLY A 58 -14.34 -8.55 15.87
N LEU A 59 -14.93 -8.61 14.66
CA LEU A 59 -16.36 -8.40 14.47
C LEU A 59 -17.15 -9.65 14.91
N GLY A 60 -17.71 -9.60 16.11
CA GLY A 60 -18.50 -10.69 16.70
C GLY A 60 -19.78 -11.05 15.93
N SER A 61 -20.44 -12.13 16.35
CA SER A 61 -21.71 -12.60 15.77
C SER A 61 -22.84 -11.57 15.84
N ASN A 62 -22.78 -10.62 16.78
CA ASN A 62 -23.79 -9.58 17.00
C ASN A 62 -23.82 -8.47 15.92
N TYR A 63 -22.88 -8.46 14.98
CA TYR A 63 -22.90 -7.54 13.84
C TYR A 63 -23.65 -8.14 12.65
N ASP A 64 -24.50 -7.31 12.01
CA ASP A 64 -25.26 -7.71 10.84
C ASP A 64 -24.34 -8.06 9.66
N ALA A 65 -24.81 -8.96 8.80
CA ALA A 65 -24.07 -9.38 7.61
C ALA A 65 -23.74 -8.19 6.69
N LYS A 66 -24.61 -7.18 6.61
CA LYS A 66 -24.40 -5.96 5.84
C LYS A 66 -23.23 -5.14 6.39
N ASP A 67 -23.16 -4.95 7.71
CA ASP A 67 -22.11 -4.14 8.34
C ASP A 67 -20.75 -4.81 8.22
N LYS A 68 -20.69 -6.14 8.41
CA LYS A 68 -19.49 -6.95 8.16
C LYS A 68 -19.03 -6.83 6.70
N LYS A 69 -19.96 -6.85 5.75
CA LYS A 69 -19.66 -6.68 4.32
C LYS A 69 -19.10 -5.28 4.03
N ILE A 70 -19.68 -4.23 4.60
CA ILE A 70 -19.19 -2.84 4.45
C ILE A 70 -17.78 -2.71 5.01
N PHE A 71 -17.54 -3.23 6.21
CA PHE A 71 -16.22 -3.21 6.84
C PHE A 71 -15.18 -3.92 5.96
N LYS A 72 -15.52 -5.13 5.47
CA LYS A 72 -14.65 -5.92 4.58
C LYS A 72 -14.39 -5.24 3.23
N THR A 73 -15.36 -4.49 2.71
CA THR A 73 -15.15 -3.65 1.52
C THR A 73 -14.15 -2.53 1.83
N GLY A 74 -14.32 -1.84 2.96
CA GLY A 74 -13.39 -0.80 3.40
C GLY A 74 -11.94 -1.29 3.51
N THR A 75 -11.71 -2.46 4.12
CA THR A 75 -10.36 -3.05 4.28
C THR A 75 -9.73 -3.44 2.95
N ARG A 76 -10.52 -4.04 2.04
CA ARG A 76 -10.04 -4.40 0.69
C ARG A 76 -9.59 -3.17 -0.09
N PHE A 77 -10.40 -2.11 -0.12
CA PHE A 77 -10.05 -0.88 -0.84
C PHE A 77 -8.87 -0.15 -0.19
N HIS A 78 -8.78 -0.14 1.14
CA HIS A 78 -7.63 0.42 1.85
C HIS A 78 -6.33 -0.26 1.45
N MET A 79 -6.32 -1.61 1.42
CA MET A 79 -5.15 -2.38 1.03
C MET A 79 -4.79 -2.15 -0.45
N LEU A 80 -5.77 -2.22 -1.36
CA LEU A 80 -5.54 -2.02 -2.79
C LEU A 80 -4.93 -0.65 -3.10
N HIS A 81 -5.45 0.41 -2.49
CA HIS A 81 -4.94 1.76 -2.71
C HIS A 81 -3.63 2.03 -1.96
N THR A 82 -3.37 1.34 -0.86
CA THR A 82 -2.04 1.35 -0.25
C THR A 82 -0.99 0.78 -1.21
N LEU A 83 -1.29 -0.33 -1.88
CA LEU A 83 -0.40 -0.90 -2.90
C LEU A 83 -0.23 0.06 -4.09
N ALA A 84 -1.26 0.82 -4.45
CA ALA A 84 -1.14 1.87 -5.44
C ALA A 84 -0.19 3.01 -4.99
N ILE A 85 -0.21 3.39 -3.70
CA ILE A 85 0.75 4.36 -3.13
C ILE A 85 2.19 3.85 -3.23
N LEU A 86 2.45 2.55 -3.04
CA LEU A 86 3.78 1.97 -3.25
C LEU A 86 4.29 2.16 -4.69
N GLY A 87 3.37 2.18 -5.67
CA GLY A 87 3.68 2.42 -7.08
C GLY A 87 3.75 3.91 -7.48
N CYS A 88 3.27 4.83 -6.63
CA CYS A 88 3.25 6.27 -6.92
C CYS A 88 4.61 6.90 -7.23
N PRO A 89 5.76 6.47 -6.65
CA PRO A 89 7.07 7.02 -7.02
C PRO A 89 7.43 6.89 -8.51
N CYS A 90 6.76 5.98 -9.24
CA CYS A 90 6.94 5.79 -10.67
C CYS A 90 6.09 6.74 -11.53
N SER A 91 5.16 7.52 -10.94
CA SER A 91 4.34 8.48 -11.69
C SER A 91 5.11 9.79 -11.93
N ARG A 92 4.64 10.59 -12.89
CA ARG A 92 5.28 11.87 -13.23
C ARG A 92 5.05 12.93 -12.16
N ARG A 93 3.99 12.81 -11.35
CA ARG A 93 3.69 13.67 -10.18
C ARG A 93 3.41 12.85 -8.91
N PRO A 94 4.45 12.24 -8.30
CA PRO A 94 4.29 11.23 -7.25
C PRO A 94 3.59 11.75 -5.99
N LEU A 95 3.89 12.99 -5.57
CA LEU A 95 3.28 13.60 -4.37
C LEU A 95 1.79 13.90 -4.55
N LEU A 96 1.40 14.35 -5.75
CA LEU A 96 0.00 14.66 -6.07
C LEU A 96 -0.85 13.39 -6.06
N SER A 97 -0.39 12.34 -6.77
CA SER A 97 -1.07 11.04 -6.79
C SER A 97 -1.17 10.44 -5.40
N THR A 98 -0.07 10.47 -4.63
CA THR A 98 -0.05 9.98 -3.25
C THR A 98 -1.06 10.74 -2.37
N GLY A 99 -1.14 12.07 -2.49
CA GLY A 99 -2.09 12.89 -1.75
C GLY A 99 -3.55 12.50 -2.04
N PHE A 100 -3.92 12.32 -3.31
CA PHE A 100 -5.25 11.88 -3.69
C PHE A 100 -5.59 10.48 -3.14
N PHE A 101 -4.63 9.54 -3.18
CA PHE A 101 -4.84 8.21 -2.61
C PHE A 101 -5.05 8.27 -1.09
N ILE A 102 -4.26 9.04 -0.35
CA ILE A 102 -4.39 9.16 1.11
C ILE A 102 -5.77 9.74 1.47
N VAL A 103 -6.15 10.85 0.85
CA VAL A 103 -7.44 11.51 1.12
C VAL A 103 -8.59 10.59 0.72
N GLY A 104 -8.49 9.92 -0.43
CA GLY A 104 -9.48 8.95 -0.90
C GLY A 104 -9.63 7.75 0.03
N ILE A 105 -8.53 7.18 0.53
CA ILE A 105 -8.54 6.08 1.50
C ILE A 105 -9.21 6.53 2.81
N LEU A 106 -8.85 7.70 3.34
CA LEU A 106 -9.43 8.20 4.59
C LEU A 106 -10.94 8.42 4.46
N LEU A 107 -11.40 9.03 3.36
CA LEU A 107 -12.81 9.31 3.14
C LEU A 107 -13.62 8.08 2.76
N PHE A 108 -13.08 7.17 1.93
CA PHE A 108 -13.80 5.97 1.51
C PHE A 108 -13.71 4.87 2.57
N SER A 109 -12.50 4.39 2.85
CA SER A 109 -12.28 3.27 3.78
C SER A 109 -12.54 3.68 5.22
N GLY A 110 -12.12 4.88 5.63
CA GLY A 110 -12.43 5.40 6.97
C GLY A 110 -13.94 5.52 7.21
N ALA A 111 -14.69 6.08 6.26
CA ALA A 111 -16.16 6.14 6.37
C ALA A 111 -16.80 4.74 6.36
N CYS A 112 -16.26 3.76 5.62
CA CYS A 112 -16.72 2.38 5.69
C CYS A 112 -16.56 1.78 7.09
N TYR A 113 -15.41 2.01 7.75
CA TYR A 113 -15.17 1.50 9.10
C TYR A 113 -16.11 2.14 10.12
N VAL A 114 -16.25 3.47 10.08
CA VAL A 114 -17.14 4.19 10.99
C VAL A 114 -18.59 3.78 10.75
N LYS A 115 -19.03 3.65 9.49
CA LYS A 115 -20.39 3.19 9.17
C LYS A 115 -20.65 1.79 9.73
N ALA A 116 -19.71 0.86 9.54
CA ALA A 116 -19.88 -0.51 10.00
C ALA A 116 -19.89 -0.64 11.54
N LEU A 117 -19.16 0.21 12.25
CA LEU A 117 -19.09 0.19 13.72
C LEU A 117 -20.23 0.98 14.38
N SER A 118 -20.49 2.21 13.91
CA SER A 118 -21.48 3.10 14.51
C SER A 118 -22.90 2.91 13.96
N LYS A 119 -23.07 2.14 12.87
CA LYS A 119 -24.35 1.94 12.16
C LYS A 119 -25.03 3.25 11.73
N ASN A 120 -24.26 4.33 11.63
CA ASN A 120 -24.78 5.65 11.27
C ASN A 120 -24.81 5.82 9.75
N ASP A 121 -26.00 5.92 9.19
CA ASP A 121 -26.20 6.05 7.74
C ASP A 121 -25.76 7.40 7.17
N LEU A 122 -25.65 8.45 7.99
CA LEU A 122 -25.17 9.77 7.55
C LEU A 122 -23.72 9.70 7.07
N VAL A 123 -22.89 8.92 7.78
CA VAL A 123 -21.48 8.67 7.40
C VAL A 123 -21.40 7.92 6.07
N GLY A 124 -22.41 7.10 5.76
CA GLY A 124 -22.52 6.41 4.49
C GLY A 124 -22.60 7.33 3.27
N LYS A 125 -23.05 8.58 3.43
CA LYS A 125 -23.11 9.56 2.33
C LYS A 125 -21.72 10.09 1.93
N ILE A 126 -20.71 9.96 2.80
CA ILE A 126 -19.33 10.39 2.54
C ILE A 126 -18.58 9.37 1.68
N ILE A 127 -18.95 8.08 1.77
CA ILE A 127 -18.34 6.97 1.02
C ILE A 127 -18.27 7.26 -0.50
N PRO A 128 -19.35 7.64 -1.21
CA PRO A 128 -19.26 7.92 -2.65
C PRO A 128 -18.30 9.08 -2.99
N VAL A 129 -18.20 10.09 -2.13
CA VAL A 129 -17.25 11.21 -2.31
C VAL A 129 -15.80 10.71 -2.17
N GLY A 130 -15.52 9.83 -1.22
CA GLY A 130 -14.22 9.17 -1.14
C GLY A 130 -13.92 8.34 -2.39
N GLY A 131 -14.92 7.65 -2.93
CA GLY A 131 -14.82 6.86 -4.16
C GLY A 131 -14.47 7.70 -5.39
N THR A 132 -15.09 8.88 -5.56
CA THR A 132 -14.75 9.78 -6.67
C THR A 132 -13.32 10.31 -6.57
N ILE A 133 -12.86 10.63 -5.36
CA ILE A 133 -11.47 11.04 -5.12
C ILE A 133 -10.50 9.91 -5.47
N LEU A 134 -10.82 8.66 -5.12
CA LEU A 134 -10.02 7.51 -5.50
C LEU A 134 -9.96 7.31 -7.02
N ILE A 135 -11.05 7.55 -7.75
CA ILE A 135 -11.04 7.55 -9.23
C ILE A 135 -10.07 8.60 -9.75
N PHE A 136 -10.14 9.83 -9.24
CA PHE A 136 -9.19 10.88 -9.61
C PHE A 136 -7.74 10.56 -9.20
N ALA A 137 -7.53 9.85 -8.10
CA ALA A 137 -6.21 9.37 -7.69
C ALA A 137 -5.59 8.45 -8.75
N TRP A 138 -6.37 7.48 -9.26
CA TRP A 138 -5.92 6.62 -10.36
C TRP A 138 -5.70 7.39 -11.65
N LEU A 139 -6.60 8.32 -12.02
CA LEU A 139 -6.42 9.14 -13.21
C LEU A 139 -5.17 10.03 -13.12
N SER A 140 -4.83 10.51 -11.92
CA SER A 140 -3.63 11.33 -11.70
C SER A 140 -2.33 10.57 -12.01
N LEU A 141 -2.33 9.24 -12.02
CA LEU A 141 -1.16 8.43 -12.40
C LEU A 141 -0.85 8.51 -13.90
N LEU A 142 -1.82 8.91 -14.73
CA LEU A 142 -1.63 9.09 -16.17
C LEU A 142 -0.85 10.37 -16.51
N ILE A 143 -0.76 11.31 -15.56
CA ILE A 143 -0.23 12.66 -15.74
C ILE A 143 1.17 12.73 -15.15
#